data_AF-A0A3R9I0Q8-F1
#
_entry.id   AF-A0A3R9I0Q8-F1
#
_cell.length_a   1.000
_cell.length_b   1.000
_cell.length_c   1.000
_cell.angle_alpha   90.00
_cell.angle_beta   90.00
_cell.angle_gamma   90.00
#
_symmetry.space_group_name_H-M   'P 1'
#
loop_
_entity.id
_entity.type
_entity.pdbx_description
1 polymer ?
#
loop_
_entity_poly.entity_id
_entity_poly.type
_entity_poly.pdbx_seq_one_letter_code
_entity_poly.pdbx_strand_id
1 'polypeptide(L)'
;MFNFFKRRRNKQLNHDLYDNSRDGQTVTEEKLDLENDNTKVDSEEILHFDHLNFKLAIIQVLMYDLQVLKSSFDIYDFADQYSEEEIDTESMEVIRPALEYFEALSIPKKYAEEVKEIYMDGGNEIYMNIIPQWDGEDGTFDLNELSLSELQQFPNLKEATILSSNFDSVKEVFDAAGIEVELL
;
A
#
# COMPACT_ATOMS: atom_id res chain seq x y z
N MET A 1 19.11 16.60 -34.88
CA MET A 1 18.12 15.69 -35.50
C MET A 1 18.80 14.33 -35.67
N PHE A 2 18.76 13.51 -34.62
CA PHE A 2 19.44 12.20 -34.59
C PHE A 2 18.44 11.11 -34.99
N ASN A 3 18.64 10.53 -36.17
CA ASN A 3 17.88 9.40 -36.67
C ASN A 3 18.48 8.09 -36.13
N PHE A 4 17.72 7.37 -35.32
CA PHE A 4 18.05 6.02 -34.89
C PHE A 4 17.68 5.00 -35.98
N PHE A 5 18.68 4.23 -36.41
CA PHE A 5 18.56 3.17 -37.40
C PHE A 5 17.84 1.93 -36.84
N LYS A 6 16.75 1.50 -37.50
CA LYS A 6 16.14 0.17 -37.33
C LYS A 6 17.11 -0.93 -37.79
N ARG A 7 17.44 -1.86 -36.89
CA ARG A 7 18.23 -3.06 -37.21
C ARG A 7 17.30 -4.21 -37.61
N ARG A 8 17.12 -4.43 -38.91
CA ARG A 8 16.56 -5.69 -39.46
C ARG A 8 17.65 -6.76 -39.44
N ARG A 9 17.37 -7.95 -38.88
CA ARG A 9 18.18 -9.16 -39.07
C ARG A 9 17.44 -10.11 -40.02
N ASN A 10 18.14 -10.54 -41.06
CA ASN A 10 17.78 -11.61 -41.99
C ASN A 10 18.93 -12.63 -42.02
N LYS A 11 18.56 -13.93 -42.04
CA LYS A 11 19.29 -15.18 -42.37
C LYS A 11 18.94 -16.24 -41.32
N GLN A 12 18.62 -17.49 -41.64
CA GLN A 12 18.77 -18.25 -42.88
C GLN A 12 17.82 -19.46 -42.82
N LEU A 13 17.22 -19.80 -43.95
CA LEU A 13 16.47 -21.03 -44.18
C LEU A 13 17.39 -22.25 -44.11
N ASN A 14 16.97 -23.30 -43.43
CA ASN A 14 17.31 -24.69 -43.77
C ASN A 14 16.00 -25.49 -43.77
N HIS A 15 15.80 -26.20 -44.88
CA HIS A 15 14.62 -26.98 -45.21
C HIS A 15 15.10 -28.43 -45.26
N ASP A 16 14.60 -29.29 -44.38
CA ASP A 16 14.69 -30.73 -44.57
C ASP A 16 13.32 -31.35 -44.25
N LEU A 17 12.81 -32.03 -45.27
CA LEU A 17 11.53 -32.72 -45.38
C LEU A 17 11.55 -34.02 -44.59
N TYR A 18 10.51 -34.30 -43.81
CA TYR A 18 9.89 -35.64 -43.71
C TYR A 18 8.43 -35.49 -43.27
N ASP A 19 7.54 -35.95 -44.13
CA ASP A 19 6.08 -35.95 -43.97
C ASP A 19 5.60 -37.39 -43.78
N ASN A 20 4.92 -37.67 -42.66
CA ASN A 20 3.55 -38.23 -42.62
C ASN A 20 3.23 -39.00 -41.32
N SER A 21 2.00 -38.76 -40.83
CA SER A 21 1.13 -39.66 -40.06
C SER A 21 1.28 -39.73 -38.52
N ARG A 22 0.52 -38.91 -37.80
CA ARG A 22 -0.59 -39.33 -36.89
C ARG A 22 -1.12 -38.15 -36.06
N ASP A 23 -2.44 -38.02 -36.06
CA ASP A 23 -3.21 -37.00 -35.37
C ASP A 23 -2.94 -36.91 -33.85
N GLY A 24 -2.72 -35.67 -33.40
CA GLY A 24 -3.50 -35.09 -32.30
C GLY A 24 -3.13 -35.41 -30.86
N GLN A 25 -1.91 -35.07 -30.43
CA GLN A 25 -1.62 -34.78 -29.01
C GLN A 25 -1.02 -33.37 -28.90
N THR A 26 -1.85 -32.38 -28.57
CA THR A 26 -1.41 -31.03 -28.20
C THR A 26 -1.05 -31.04 -26.72
N VAL A 27 0.24 -30.92 -26.42
CA VAL A 27 0.81 -30.84 -25.07
C VAL A 27 1.14 -29.37 -24.80
N THR A 28 0.37 -28.83 -23.85
CA THR A 28 0.70 -27.78 -22.86
C THR A 28 1.16 -26.41 -23.35
N GLU A 29 0.21 -25.46 -23.32
CA GLU A 29 0.50 -24.07 -22.99
C GLU A 29 0.96 -24.02 -21.53
N GLU A 30 2.20 -23.60 -21.31
CA GLU A 30 2.77 -23.32 -19.99
C GLU A 30 2.11 -22.04 -19.47
N LYS A 31 1.04 -22.23 -18.69
CA LYS A 31 0.37 -21.20 -17.92
C LYS A 31 1.30 -20.81 -16.78
N LEU A 32 1.75 -19.55 -16.77
CA LEU A 32 2.44 -18.96 -15.63
C LEU A 32 1.44 -18.88 -14.47
N ASP A 33 1.51 -19.88 -13.59
CA ASP A 33 0.80 -19.91 -12.32
C ASP A 33 1.47 -18.89 -11.38
N LEU A 34 0.99 -17.64 -11.46
CA LEU A 34 1.05 -16.74 -10.32
C LEU A 34 0.10 -17.32 -9.27
N GLU A 35 0.68 -17.99 -8.27
CA GLU A 35 0.02 -18.42 -7.06
C GLU A 35 -0.59 -17.20 -6.37
N ASN A 36 -1.81 -16.86 -6.78
CA ASN A 36 -2.67 -15.97 -6.05
C ASN A 36 -3.18 -16.80 -4.87
N ASP A 37 -2.50 -16.66 -3.73
CA ASP A 37 -2.96 -17.19 -2.44
C ASP A 37 -4.28 -16.50 -2.10
N ASN A 38 -5.35 -17.05 -2.68
CA ASN A 38 -6.74 -16.75 -2.34
C ASN A 38 -7.03 -17.39 -0.99
N THR A 39 -6.35 -16.93 0.06
CA THR A 39 -6.91 -17.00 1.40
C THR A 39 -8.20 -16.19 1.33
N LYS A 40 -9.34 -16.89 1.31
CA LYS A 40 -10.60 -16.30 1.76
C LYS A 40 -10.38 -15.92 3.21
N VAL A 41 -9.85 -14.72 3.43
CA VAL A 41 -9.76 -14.17 4.76
C VAL A 41 -11.19 -13.94 5.17
N ASP A 42 -11.63 -14.64 6.21
CA ASP A 42 -12.92 -14.39 6.80
C ASP A 42 -12.94 -12.91 7.21
N SER A 43 -14.05 -12.21 6.99
CA SER A 43 -14.20 -10.83 7.47
C SER A 43 -13.95 -10.73 8.98
N GLU A 44 -14.13 -11.82 9.73
CA GLU A 44 -13.79 -11.92 11.15
C GLU A 44 -12.27 -11.85 11.43
N GLU A 45 -11.42 -12.04 10.42
CA GLU A 45 -9.95 -12.04 10.51
C GLU A 45 -9.30 -10.75 9.96
N ILE A 46 -10.09 -9.75 9.53
CA ILE A 46 -9.58 -8.45 9.04
C ILE A 46 -9.87 -7.32 10.05
N LEU A 47 -8.91 -6.40 10.22
CA LEU A 47 -9.12 -5.19 11.01
C LEU A 47 -10.15 -4.28 10.38
N HIS A 48 -11.01 -3.71 11.22
CA HIS A 48 -12.06 -2.80 10.80
C HIS A 48 -11.61 -1.36 11.03
N PHE A 49 -11.79 -0.50 10.03
CA PHE A 49 -11.50 0.92 10.13
C PHE A 49 -12.71 1.70 9.68
N ASP A 50 -13.20 2.58 10.54
CA ASP A 50 -14.24 3.55 10.22
C ASP A 50 -13.62 4.78 9.56
N HIS A 51 -12.36 5.09 9.91
CA HIS A 51 -11.67 6.31 9.49
C HIS A 51 -10.35 6.02 8.78
N LEU A 52 -10.20 6.58 7.58
CA LEU A 52 -9.07 6.29 6.70
C LEU A 52 -7.74 6.74 7.29
N ASN A 53 -7.66 7.93 7.89
CA ASN A 53 -6.38 8.46 8.39
C ASN A 53 -5.77 7.58 9.49
N PHE A 54 -6.60 6.98 10.35
CA PHE A 54 -6.09 6.02 11.33
C PHE A 54 -5.62 4.72 10.67
N LYS A 55 -6.34 4.23 9.65
CA LYS A 55 -5.89 3.10 8.82
C LYS A 55 -4.52 3.38 8.20
N LEU A 56 -4.31 4.58 7.66
CA LEU A 56 -3.03 4.99 7.06
C LEU A 56 -1.90 4.98 8.10
N ALA A 57 -2.13 5.51 9.31
CA ALA A 57 -1.16 5.45 10.40
C ALA A 57 -0.78 4.00 10.78
N ILE A 58 -1.76 3.08 10.78
CA ILE A 58 -1.48 1.65 11.01
C ILE A 58 -0.71 1.01 9.85
N ILE A 59 -1.01 1.39 8.59
CA ILE A 59 -0.25 0.93 7.43
C ILE A 59 1.19 1.40 7.52
N GLN A 60 1.45 2.65 7.96
CA GLN A 60 2.82 3.14 8.19
C GLN A 60 3.63 2.17 9.04
N VAL A 61 3.10 1.87 10.24
CA VAL A 61 3.76 1.01 11.21
C VAL A 61 3.97 -0.41 10.65
N LEU A 62 2.94 -1.00 10.07
CA LEU A 62 3.00 -2.40 9.65
C LEU A 62 3.80 -2.63 8.36
N MET A 63 3.72 -1.70 7.41
CA MET A 63 4.30 -1.83 6.07
C MET A 63 5.73 -1.29 6.00
N TYR A 64 5.98 -0.12 6.58
CA TYR A 64 7.27 0.58 6.42
C TYR A 64 8.17 0.39 7.65
N ASP A 65 7.64 0.57 8.87
CA ASP A 65 8.46 0.50 10.09
C ASP A 65 8.80 -0.95 10.47
N LEU A 66 7.77 -1.81 10.58
CA LEU A 66 7.92 -3.21 10.97
C LEU A 66 8.12 -4.14 9.78
N GLN A 67 7.70 -3.71 8.58
CA GLN A 67 7.80 -4.49 7.34
C GLN A 67 7.16 -5.89 7.43
N VAL A 68 6.11 -6.05 8.23
CA VAL A 68 5.36 -7.31 8.39
C VAL A 68 4.22 -7.43 7.39
N LEU A 69 3.68 -6.31 6.93
CA LEU A 69 2.72 -6.22 5.83
C LEU A 69 3.51 -6.14 4.50
N LYS A 70 3.62 -7.29 3.82
CA LYS A 70 4.52 -7.47 2.65
C LYS A 70 3.93 -6.88 1.37
N SER A 71 4.82 -6.66 0.40
CA SER A 71 4.62 -5.86 -0.83
C SER A 71 4.40 -4.38 -0.48
N SER A 72 5.48 -3.74 -0.01
CA SER A 72 5.49 -2.30 0.26
C SER A 72 5.11 -1.54 -0.99
N PHE A 73 4.17 -0.61 -0.85
CA PHE A 73 3.81 0.31 -1.92
C PHE A 73 4.89 1.39 -2.01
N ASP A 74 5.26 1.77 -3.23
CA ASP A 74 6.17 2.87 -3.51
C ASP A 74 5.60 3.64 -4.70
N ILE A 75 5.39 4.95 -4.53
CA ILE A 75 4.72 5.79 -5.52
C ILE A 75 5.53 5.93 -6.81
N TYR A 76 6.86 5.84 -6.74
CA TYR A 76 7.72 5.90 -7.93
C TYR A 76 7.62 4.60 -8.74
N ASP A 77 7.73 3.46 -8.06
CA ASP A 77 7.54 2.15 -8.70
C ASP A 77 6.12 2.01 -9.27
N PHE A 78 5.13 2.52 -8.55
CA PHE A 78 3.73 2.52 -8.98
C PHE A 78 3.51 3.43 -10.20
N ALA A 79 4.06 4.64 -10.20
CA ALA A 79 4.00 5.57 -11.33
C ALA A 79 4.62 4.99 -12.62
N ASP A 80 5.74 4.27 -12.51
CA ASP A 80 6.40 3.62 -13.65
C ASP A 80 5.53 2.51 -14.28
N GLN A 81 4.66 1.88 -13.51
CA GLN A 81 3.82 0.75 -13.93
C GLN A 81 2.40 1.17 -14.32
N TYR A 82 1.92 2.31 -13.81
CA TYR A 82 0.57 2.78 -14.02
C TYR A 82 0.37 3.30 -15.44
N SER A 83 -0.57 2.70 -16.18
CA SER A 83 -0.73 2.98 -17.61
C SER A 83 -1.93 3.85 -17.97
N GLU A 84 -2.83 4.11 -17.02
CA GLU A 84 -4.07 4.85 -17.30
C GLU A 84 -3.84 6.35 -17.47
N GLU A 85 -3.00 6.93 -16.61
CA GLU A 85 -2.58 8.34 -16.66
C GLU A 85 -1.18 8.51 -16.06
N GLU A 86 -0.55 9.64 -16.36
CA GLU A 86 0.75 10.00 -15.78
C GLU A 86 0.54 10.41 -14.32
N ILE A 87 1.30 9.78 -13.42
CA ILE A 87 1.32 10.14 -11.99
C ILE A 87 2.42 11.18 -11.78
N ASP A 88 2.04 12.34 -11.26
CA ASP A 88 2.97 13.40 -10.88
C ASP A 88 3.54 13.13 -9.48
N THR A 89 4.74 12.55 -9.41
CA THR A 89 5.46 12.30 -8.14
C THR A 89 6.03 13.58 -7.51
N GLU A 90 5.79 14.75 -8.09
CA GLU A 90 6.11 16.07 -7.53
C GLU A 90 4.85 16.84 -7.11
N SER A 91 3.70 16.14 -7.04
CA SER A 91 2.41 16.71 -6.64
C SER A 91 2.34 17.05 -5.15
N MET A 92 1.75 18.20 -4.84
CA MET A 92 1.27 18.59 -3.49
C MET A 92 -0.20 18.22 -3.25
N GLU A 93 -0.83 17.55 -4.22
CA GLU A 93 -2.21 17.07 -4.16
C GLU A 93 -2.24 15.53 -4.08
N VAL A 94 -3.37 15.00 -3.61
CA VAL A 94 -3.61 13.55 -3.50
C VAL A 94 -3.53 12.86 -4.87
N ILE A 95 -2.64 11.86 -4.95
CA ILE A 95 -2.61 10.90 -6.05
C ILE A 95 -3.71 9.86 -5.81
N ARG A 96 -4.85 10.08 -6.47
CA ARG A 96 -6.07 9.30 -6.25
C ARG A 96 -5.87 7.78 -6.41
N PRO A 97 -5.16 7.25 -7.43
CA PRO A 97 -4.93 5.81 -7.55
C PRO A 97 -4.12 5.21 -6.38
N ALA A 98 -3.19 5.98 -5.79
CA ALA A 98 -2.43 5.53 -4.63
C ALA A 98 -3.30 5.49 -3.36
N LEU A 99 -4.15 6.50 -3.14
CA LEU A 99 -5.11 6.50 -2.05
C LEU A 99 -6.07 5.29 -2.15
N GLU A 100 -6.59 5.03 -3.35
CA GLU A 100 -7.52 3.91 -3.60
C GLU A 100 -6.87 2.54 -3.33
N TYR A 101 -5.57 2.39 -3.60
CA TYR A 101 -4.82 1.20 -3.19
C TYR A 101 -4.87 0.99 -1.67
N PHE A 102 -4.59 2.03 -0.88
CA PHE A 102 -4.62 1.94 0.58
C PHE A 102 -6.03 1.81 1.15
N GLU A 103 -7.04 2.43 0.52
CA GLU A 103 -8.46 2.23 0.86
C GLU A 103 -8.86 0.76 0.69
N ALA A 104 -8.44 0.11 -0.40
CA ALA A 104 -8.76 -1.29 -0.69
C ALA A 104 -7.92 -2.30 0.12
N LEU A 105 -6.75 -1.90 0.64
CA LEU A 105 -5.84 -2.79 1.34
C LEU A 105 -6.48 -3.36 2.62
N SER A 106 -6.65 -4.68 2.68
CA SER A 106 -7.16 -5.37 3.86
C SER A 106 -6.01 -5.77 4.79
N ILE A 107 -6.15 -5.50 6.10
CA ILE A 107 -5.10 -5.78 7.08
C ILE A 107 -5.55 -6.94 8.00
N PRO A 108 -4.89 -8.10 7.97
CA PRO A 108 -5.20 -9.20 8.87
C PRO A 108 -5.05 -8.84 10.36
N LYS A 109 -6.02 -9.22 11.19
CA LYS A 109 -6.05 -8.98 12.64
C LYS A 109 -4.83 -9.48 13.38
N LYS A 110 -4.18 -10.54 12.89
CA LYS A 110 -2.95 -11.08 13.49
C LYS A 110 -1.85 -10.02 13.65
N TYR A 111 -1.85 -8.98 12.82
CA TYR A 111 -0.86 -7.91 12.89
C TYR A 111 -1.16 -6.86 13.96
N ALA A 112 -2.35 -6.84 14.56
CA ALA A 112 -2.70 -5.86 15.59
C ALA A 112 -1.86 -6.00 16.87
N GLU A 113 -1.36 -7.21 17.15
CA GLU A 113 -0.45 -7.45 18.28
C GLU A 113 0.95 -6.87 18.05
N GLU A 114 1.34 -6.60 16.81
CA GLU A 114 2.66 -6.08 16.46
C GLU A 114 2.76 -4.55 16.68
N VAL A 115 1.63 -3.84 16.58
CA VAL A 115 1.57 -2.38 16.75
C VAL A 115 1.67 -2.03 18.23
N LYS A 116 2.75 -1.34 18.61
CA LYS A 116 3.03 -0.92 20.00
C LYS A 116 3.10 0.59 20.17
N GLU A 117 3.56 1.26 19.12
CA GLU A 117 3.76 2.69 19.03
C GLU A 117 3.25 3.15 17.67
N ILE A 118 2.68 4.36 17.63
CA ILE A 118 2.40 5.09 16.39
C ILE A 118 3.25 6.36 16.42
N TYR A 119 4.01 6.62 15.36
CA TYR A 119 4.75 7.87 15.20
C TYR A 119 4.37 8.50 13.86
N MET A 120 3.59 9.59 13.90
CA MET A 120 3.24 10.37 12.72
C MET A 120 4.28 11.45 12.49
N ASP A 121 4.87 11.50 11.30
CA ASP A 121 5.75 12.56 10.83
C ASP A 121 5.39 12.95 9.39
N GLY A 122 5.63 14.21 9.01
CA GLY A 122 5.37 14.70 7.66
C GLY A 122 6.11 13.93 6.58
N GLY A 123 7.29 13.38 6.91
CA GLY A 123 8.12 12.57 6.03
C GLY A 123 7.79 11.07 6.01
N ASN A 124 6.74 10.62 6.70
CA ASN A 124 6.35 9.20 6.69
C ASN A 124 5.98 8.74 5.28
N GLU A 125 6.45 7.54 4.90
CA GLU A 125 6.27 6.96 3.57
C GLU A 125 4.79 6.86 3.19
N ILE A 126 3.89 6.53 4.12
CA ILE A 126 2.47 6.42 3.82
C ILE A 126 1.89 7.74 3.28
N TYR A 127 2.31 8.89 3.82
CA TYR A 127 1.81 10.19 3.41
C TYR A 127 2.46 10.63 2.10
N MET A 128 3.77 10.42 1.97
CA MET A 128 4.51 10.72 0.74
C MET A 128 4.06 9.85 -0.45
N ASN A 129 3.53 8.66 -0.19
CA ASN A 129 2.94 7.84 -1.25
C ASN A 129 1.58 8.35 -1.74
N ILE A 130 0.87 9.15 -0.94
CA ILE A 130 -0.46 9.70 -1.25
C ILE A 130 -0.34 11.13 -1.77
N ILE A 131 0.50 11.95 -1.14
CA ILE A 131 0.81 13.32 -1.52
C ILE A 131 2.35 13.46 -1.53
N PRO A 132 3.00 13.27 -2.69
CA PRO A 132 4.47 13.17 -2.80
C PRO A 132 5.29 14.34 -2.29
N GLN A 133 4.71 15.54 -2.24
CA GLN A 133 5.36 16.75 -1.73
C GLN A 133 4.65 17.33 -0.51
N TRP A 134 3.90 16.51 0.24
CA TRP A 134 3.31 16.97 1.49
C TRP A 134 4.38 17.39 2.48
N ASP A 135 4.20 18.54 3.09
CA ASP A 135 5.16 19.14 4.02
C ASP A 135 4.80 18.91 5.49
N GLY A 136 3.66 18.29 5.76
CA GLY A 136 3.18 18.03 7.12
C GLY A 136 2.55 19.24 7.82
N GLU A 137 2.38 20.38 7.14
CA GLU A 137 1.96 21.63 7.77
C GLU A 137 0.43 21.85 7.80
N ASP A 138 -0.35 20.91 7.25
CA ASP A 138 -1.81 20.96 7.26
C ASP A 138 -2.46 19.76 7.95
N GLY A 139 -3.79 19.82 8.13
CA GLY A 139 -4.57 18.81 8.82
C GLY A 139 -5.03 17.65 7.93
N THR A 140 -4.45 17.43 6.74
CA THR A 140 -4.92 16.44 5.77
C THR A 140 -5.00 15.03 6.36
N PHE A 141 -4.01 14.65 7.17
CA PHE A 141 -3.91 13.34 7.80
C PHE A 141 -4.28 13.35 9.29
N ASP A 142 -4.99 14.39 9.76
CA ASP A 142 -5.46 14.46 11.15
C ASP A 142 -6.31 13.25 11.55
N LEU A 143 -6.20 12.86 12.81
CA LEU A 143 -6.98 11.78 13.42
C LEU A 143 -8.28 12.28 14.09
N ASN A 144 -8.85 13.39 13.60
CA ASN A 144 -10.01 14.06 14.22
C ASN A 144 -11.28 13.19 14.34
N GLU A 145 -11.40 12.18 13.50
CA GLU A 145 -12.57 11.29 13.47
C GLU A 145 -12.32 9.97 14.23
N LEU A 146 -11.10 9.74 14.74
CA LEU A 146 -10.70 8.49 15.40
C LEU A 146 -11.68 8.04 16.47
N SER A 147 -12.06 6.77 16.41
CA SER A 147 -12.95 6.15 17.40
C SER A 147 -12.20 5.30 18.43
N LEU A 148 -12.80 5.19 19.63
CA LEU A 148 -12.29 4.30 20.68
C LEU A 148 -12.29 2.82 20.24
N SER A 149 -13.30 2.40 19.46
CA SER A 149 -13.41 1.03 18.95
C SER A 149 -12.26 0.67 18.02
N GLU A 150 -11.79 1.62 17.22
CA GLU A 150 -10.65 1.39 16.33
C GLU A 150 -9.36 1.16 17.12
N LEU A 151 -9.08 1.99 18.14
CA LEU A 151 -7.92 1.83 19.04
C LEU A 151 -7.96 0.49 19.80
N GLN A 152 -9.13 0.06 20.26
CA GLN A 152 -9.29 -1.17 21.05
C GLN A 152 -8.95 -2.46 20.28
N GLN A 153 -8.78 -2.40 18.96
CA GLN A 153 -8.29 -3.52 18.17
C GLN A 153 -6.81 -3.83 18.42
N PHE A 154 -6.03 -2.89 18.98
CA PHE A 154 -4.58 -2.97 19.15
C PHE A 154 -4.20 -3.14 20.62
N PRO A 155 -4.18 -4.39 21.16
CA PRO A 155 -4.00 -4.62 22.58
C PRO A 155 -2.63 -4.17 23.12
N ASN A 156 -1.62 -4.13 22.25
CA ASN A 156 -0.24 -3.80 22.58
C ASN A 156 0.14 -2.35 22.29
N LEU A 157 -0.74 -1.55 21.69
CA LEU A 157 -0.52 -0.12 21.52
C LEU A 157 -0.53 0.56 22.89
N LYS A 158 0.53 1.32 23.19
CA LYS A 158 0.72 2.00 24.48
C LYS A 158 1.11 3.46 24.35
N GLU A 159 1.74 3.83 23.25
CA GLU A 159 2.22 5.18 23.01
C GLU A 159 1.92 5.64 21.59
N ALA A 160 1.68 6.94 21.41
CA ALA A 160 1.52 7.56 20.11
C ALA A 160 2.08 8.99 20.10
N THR A 161 2.79 9.36 19.05
CA THR A 161 3.10 10.76 18.71
C THR A 161 2.34 11.10 17.43
N ILE A 162 1.48 12.12 17.48
CA ILE A 162 0.55 12.41 16.38
C ILE A 162 0.70 13.83 15.84
N LEU A 163 0.42 13.98 14.54
CA LEU A 163 0.10 15.27 13.91
C LEU A 163 -1.39 15.54 14.11
N SER A 164 -1.75 16.71 14.60
CA SER A 164 -3.15 17.04 14.88
C SER A 164 -3.39 18.54 14.96
N SER A 165 -4.35 19.05 14.18
CA SER A 165 -4.87 20.42 14.34
C SER A 165 -5.83 20.58 15.53
N ASN A 166 -6.32 19.48 16.12
CA ASN A 166 -7.24 19.47 17.26
C ASN A 166 -6.83 18.45 18.33
N PHE A 167 -5.60 18.59 18.84
CA PHE A 167 -4.97 17.62 19.73
C PHE A 167 -5.80 17.28 20.97
N ASP A 168 -6.39 18.28 21.65
CA ASP A 168 -7.16 18.05 22.88
C ASP A 168 -8.32 17.06 22.66
N SER A 169 -9.04 17.20 21.55
CA SER A 169 -10.16 16.30 21.22
C SER A 169 -9.71 14.88 20.91
N VAL A 170 -8.61 14.74 20.15
CA VAL A 170 -8.07 13.43 19.78
C VAL A 170 -7.50 12.73 21.02
N LYS A 171 -6.83 13.50 21.90
CA LYS A 171 -6.25 13.01 23.14
C LYS A 171 -7.28 12.34 24.06
N GLU A 172 -8.51 12.86 24.14
CA GLU A 172 -9.56 12.24 24.95
C GLU A 172 -9.87 10.80 24.51
N VAL A 173 -9.76 10.50 23.21
CA VAL A 173 -9.99 9.15 22.66
C VAL A 173 -8.85 8.19 23.05
N PHE A 174 -7.59 8.65 22.95
CA PHE A 174 -6.41 7.88 23.38
C PHE A 174 -6.41 7.64 24.90
N ASP A 175 -6.73 8.66 25.69
CA ASP A 175 -6.84 8.54 27.15
C ASP A 175 -7.91 7.51 27.54
N ALA A 176 -9.06 7.49 26.85
CA ALA A 176 -10.11 6.50 27.08
C ALA A 176 -9.68 5.06 26.70
N ALA A 177 -8.72 4.91 25.79
CA ALA A 177 -8.11 3.63 25.44
C ALA A 177 -6.94 3.24 26.38
N GLY A 178 -6.49 4.14 27.25
CA GLY A 178 -5.33 3.93 28.12
C GLY A 178 -4.00 3.93 27.35
N ILE A 179 -3.91 4.74 26.30
CA ILE A 179 -2.72 4.94 25.46
C ILE A 179 -2.17 6.34 25.74
N GLU A 180 -0.88 6.45 25.99
CA GLU A 180 -0.19 7.72 26.15
C GLU A 180 -0.06 8.38 24.77
N VAL A 181 -0.40 9.67 24.66
CA VAL A 181 -0.31 10.38 23.38
C VAL A 181 0.32 11.76 23.54
N GLU A 182 1.23 12.08 22.63
CA GLU A 182 1.93 13.35 22.52
C GLU A 182 1.65 14.00 21.16
N LEU A 183 1.68 15.32 21.13
CA LEU A 183 1.65 16.12 19.91
C LEU A 183 3.09 16.25 19.39
N LEU A 184 3.30 16.03 18.09
CA LEU A 184 4.60 16.27 17.44
C LEU A 184 4.98 17.75 17.42
#